data_AF-A0A8G1RRA4-F1
#
_entry.id   AF-A0A8G1RRA4-F1
#
_cell.length_a   1.000
_cell.length_b   1.000
_cell.length_c   1.000
_cell.angle_alpha   90.00
_cell.angle_beta   90.00
_cell.angle_gamma   90.00
#
_symmetry.space_group_name_H-M   'P 1'
#
loop_
_entity.id
_entity.type
_entity.pdbx_description
1 polymer ?
#
loop_
_entity_poly.entity_id
_entity_poly.type
_entity_poly.pdbx_seq_one_letter_code
_entity_poly.pdbx_strand_id
1 'polypeptide(L)'
;MTRRIAVWGSFNTNAFTISKLLQSSDASSIYKVRLNMPDRPYTWKTNTDQVKKYHDNGDPGYSKKGRDLNRFRCELKAYKNLRLHGVCQNGVVPTLSHLNHSENDVYKPKAVLLEYLPDAEGLNCLNYSDERFEIAIRGLDNIHRAHVLHHDVCPKNILVVPGNPERVVWVDFDVAMTYLDAQTMATQAGEYCEFETDLAQSFGDLLREDQKQGLPPNTKFY
;
A
#
# COMPACT_ATOMS: atom_id res chain seq x y z
N MET A 1 -1.16 17.73 33.66
CA MET A 1 -2.37 17.62 32.82
C MET A 1 -2.04 16.75 31.61
N THR A 2 -2.29 15.46 31.73
CA THR A 2 -2.00 14.47 30.70
C THR A 2 -3.15 14.48 29.70
N ARG A 3 -2.92 14.96 28.47
CA ARG A 3 -3.91 14.91 27.40
C ARG A 3 -4.21 13.44 27.11
N ARG A 4 -5.41 12.99 27.49
CA ARG A 4 -5.99 11.71 27.07
C ARG A 4 -6.10 11.77 25.54
N ILE A 5 -5.24 11.01 24.87
CA ILE A 5 -5.36 10.72 23.44
C ILE A 5 -6.69 9.99 23.25
N ALA A 6 -7.47 10.44 22.28
CA ALA A 6 -8.84 10.01 22.01
C ALA A 6 -8.98 8.47 22.07
N VAL A 7 -9.96 8.04 22.85
CA VAL A 7 -10.30 6.64 23.09
C VAL A 7 -10.77 6.02 21.78
N TRP A 8 -10.10 4.95 21.39
CA TRP A 8 -10.36 4.15 20.22
C TRP A 8 -11.68 3.39 20.38
N GLY A 9 -12.68 3.69 19.55
CA GLY A 9 -13.78 2.77 19.31
C GLY A 9 -13.25 1.53 18.59
N SER A 10 -13.18 0.43 19.35
CA SER A 10 -13.24 -0.97 18.92
C SER A 10 -12.18 -1.57 17.97
N PHE A 11 -10.91 -1.21 18.14
CA PHE A 11 -9.89 -2.27 18.02
C PHE A 11 -9.90 -3.05 19.32
N ASN A 12 -9.90 -4.38 19.29
CA ASN A 12 -9.56 -5.17 20.47
C ASN A 12 -8.15 -4.74 20.89
N THR A 13 -8.05 -3.89 21.91
CA THR A 13 -6.82 -3.24 22.37
C THR A 13 -5.79 -4.24 22.89
N ASN A 14 -6.17 -5.52 23.02
CA ASN A 14 -5.26 -6.60 23.37
C ASN A 14 -4.47 -7.16 22.18
N ALA A 15 -4.84 -6.87 20.91
CA ALA A 15 -4.21 -7.49 19.75
C ALA A 15 -2.84 -6.91 19.37
N PHE A 16 -2.62 -5.61 19.61
CA PHE A 16 -1.36 -4.94 19.32
C PHE A 16 -1.18 -3.66 20.14
N THR A 17 0.06 -3.22 20.28
CA THR A 17 0.44 -1.97 20.95
C THR A 17 0.97 -0.98 19.92
N ILE A 18 0.44 0.25 19.91
CA ILE A 18 0.95 1.33 19.04
C ILE A 18 2.31 1.77 19.56
N SER A 19 3.31 1.74 18.68
CA SER A 19 4.69 2.10 19.02
C SER A 19 5.05 3.50 18.53
N LYS A 20 4.65 3.89 17.31
CA LYS A 20 5.04 5.16 16.69
C LYS A 20 4.04 5.57 15.61
N LEU A 21 3.75 6.87 15.46
CA LEU A 21 3.11 7.42 14.26
C LEU A 21 4.16 7.53 13.15
N LEU A 22 3.92 6.88 12.01
CA LEU A 22 4.82 6.89 10.86
C LEU A 22 4.47 8.00 9.87
N GLN A 23 3.18 8.14 9.55
CA GLN A 23 2.68 9.11 8.57
C GLN A 23 1.25 9.49 8.91
N SER A 24 0.84 10.70 8.52
CA SER A 24 -0.56 11.15 8.62
C SER A 24 -0.90 11.99 7.40
N SER A 25 -2.15 11.91 6.96
CA SER A 25 -2.78 12.78 5.98
C SER A 25 -4.19 13.13 6.43
N ASP A 26 -4.92 13.93 5.66
CA ASP A 26 -6.33 14.22 5.95
C ASP A 26 -7.20 12.95 5.91
N ALA A 27 -6.81 11.95 5.11
CA ALA A 27 -7.58 10.74 4.90
C ALA A 27 -7.24 9.60 5.88
N SER A 28 -6.00 9.52 6.36
CA SER A 28 -5.57 8.40 7.21
C SER A 28 -4.34 8.70 8.05
N SER A 29 -4.10 7.85 9.05
CA SER A 29 -2.90 7.82 9.87
C SER A 29 -2.28 6.43 9.86
N ILE A 30 -0.97 6.34 9.63
CA ILE A 30 -0.20 5.10 9.61
C ILE A 30 0.63 5.00 10.90
N TYR A 31 0.46 3.91 11.63
CA TYR A 31 1.13 3.65 12.89
C TYR A 31 1.98 2.39 12.80
N LYS A 32 3.20 2.45 13.32
CA LYS A 32 3.98 1.26 13.67
C LYS A 32 3.35 0.61 14.90
N VAL A 33 3.06 -0.68 14.83
CA VAL A 33 2.46 -1.45 15.92
C VAL A 33 3.28 -2.69 16.24
N ARG A 34 3.26 -3.11 17.51
CA ARG A 34 3.80 -4.39 17.96
C ARG A 34 2.63 -5.33 18.21
N LEU A 35 2.61 -6.48 17.54
CA LEU A 35 1.58 -7.49 17.74
C LEU A 35 1.75 -8.18 19.09
N ASN A 36 0.67 -8.29 19.84
CA ASN A 36 0.63 -8.96 21.15
C ASN A 36 0.25 -10.45 20.95
N MET A 37 1.01 -11.17 20.13
CA MET A 37 0.77 -12.59 19.82
C MET A 37 1.80 -13.45 20.57
N PRO A 38 1.41 -14.18 21.62
CA PRO A 38 2.34 -14.96 22.45
C PRO A 38 2.93 -16.18 21.75
N ASP A 39 2.25 -16.75 20.73
CA ASP A 39 2.59 -18.07 20.16
C ASP A 39 3.18 -18.04 18.75
N ARG A 40 3.65 -16.89 18.23
CA ARG A 40 4.47 -16.94 17.01
C ARG A 40 5.84 -17.47 17.40
N PRO A 41 6.28 -18.63 16.87
CA PRO A 41 7.68 -19.03 17.02
C PRO A 41 8.53 -17.88 16.51
N TYR A 42 9.65 -17.61 17.20
CA TYR A 42 10.59 -16.49 17.01
C TYR A 42 11.28 -16.47 15.66
N THR A 43 10.61 -17.00 14.64
CA THR A 43 11.21 -17.49 13.44
C THR A 43 10.98 -16.55 12.25
N TRP A 44 11.80 -15.50 12.24
CA TRP A 44 12.27 -14.69 11.10
C TRP A 44 11.43 -13.46 10.71
N LYS A 45 10.23 -13.27 11.26
CA LYS A 45 9.46 -12.02 11.11
C LYS A 45 9.37 -11.30 12.45
N THR A 46 9.78 -10.03 12.50
CA THR A 46 9.59 -9.23 13.72
C THR A 46 8.10 -9.17 14.06
N ASN A 47 7.73 -9.14 15.34
CA ASN A 47 6.32 -8.92 15.78
C ASN A 47 5.87 -7.47 15.55
N THR A 48 6.33 -6.85 14.47
CA THR A 48 6.10 -5.45 14.13
C THR A 48 5.41 -5.37 12.78
N ASP A 49 4.26 -4.74 12.78
CA ASP A 49 3.47 -4.44 11.59
C ASP A 49 3.13 -2.95 11.58
N GLN A 50 2.45 -2.49 10.54
CA GLN A 50 1.88 -1.15 10.48
C GLN A 50 0.37 -1.19 10.31
N VAL A 51 -0.33 -0.30 11.00
CA VAL A 51 -1.78 -0.09 10.86
C VAL A 51 -2.02 1.22 10.14
N LYS A 52 -2.71 1.19 9.01
CA LYS A 52 -3.26 2.38 8.35
C LYS A 52 -4.71 2.55 8.75
N LYS A 53 -4.98 3.50 9.64
CA LYS A 53 -6.32 3.87 10.13
C LYS A 53 -6.88 5.01 9.28
N TYR A 54 -8.03 4.80 8.68
CA TYR A 54 -8.72 5.84 7.91
C TYR A 54 -9.56 6.70 8.85
N HIS A 55 -9.57 7.99 8.57
CA HIS A 55 -10.42 8.94 9.29
C HIS A 55 -11.87 8.75 8.82
N ASP A 56 -12.80 8.76 9.77
CA ASP A 56 -14.20 8.54 9.44
C ASP A 56 -14.83 9.82 8.92
N ASN A 57 -15.07 9.85 7.61
CA ASN A 57 -15.77 10.94 6.91
C ASN A 57 -17.15 10.48 6.39
N GLY A 58 -17.71 9.40 6.96
CA GLY A 58 -18.88 8.72 6.40
C GLY A 58 -18.52 7.77 5.25
N ASP A 59 -19.54 7.24 4.57
CA ASP A 59 -19.37 6.45 3.34
C ASP A 59 -19.58 7.36 2.11
N PRO A 60 -18.54 7.63 1.31
CA PRO A 60 -18.70 8.43 0.09
C PRO A 60 -19.44 7.68 -1.03
N GLY A 61 -19.71 6.38 -0.86
CA GLY A 61 -20.44 5.58 -1.84
C GLY A 61 -19.61 5.29 -3.09
N TYR A 62 -20.25 5.41 -4.26
CA TYR A 62 -19.67 5.07 -5.56
C TYR A 62 -19.73 6.26 -6.51
N SER A 63 -18.78 6.36 -7.42
CA SER A 63 -18.82 7.31 -8.53
C SER A 63 -19.96 6.97 -9.50
N LYS A 64 -20.33 7.92 -10.37
CA LYS A 64 -21.32 7.68 -11.44
C LYS A 64 -20.93 6.53 -12.37
N LYS A 65 -19.63 6.23 -12.49
CA LYS A 65 -19.09 5.14 -13.30
C LYS A 65 -18.89 3.84 -12.50
N GLY A 66 -19.41 3.76 -11.27
CA GLY A 66 -19.36 2.55 -10.43
C GLY A 66 -18.07 2.35 -9.63
N ARG A 67 -17.13 3.30 -9.64
CA ARG A 67 -15.90 3.23 -8.84
C ARG A 67 -16.22 3.42 -7.36
N ASP A 68 -15.76 2.52 -6.51
CA ASP A 68 -15.86 2.68 -5.05
C ASP A 68 -15.03 3.89 -4.61
N LEU A 69 -15.63 4.84 -3.89
CA LEU A 69 -14.95 6.05 -3.41
C LEU A 69 -14.42 5.89 -1.98
N ASN A 70 -14.70 4.76 -1.34
CA ASN A 70 -14.31 4.50 0.03
C ASN A 70 -12.88 3.94 0.08
N ARG A 71 -11.95 4.80 0.49
CA ARG A 71 -10.51 4.50 0.50
C ARG A 71 -10.14 3.22 1.25
N PHE A 72 -10.77 2.98 2.40
CA PHE A 72 -10.59 1.75 3.16
C PHE A 72 -11.09 0.51 2.40
N ARG A 73 -12.26 0.59 1.74
CA ARG A 73 -12.78 -0.52 0.94
C ARG A 73 -11.89 -0.80 -0.27
N CYS A 74 -11.43 0.24 -0.96
CA CYS A 74 -10.49 0.12 -2.09
C CYS A 74 -9.22 -0.62 -1.66
N GLU A 75 -8.53 -0.12 -0.63
CA GLU A 75 -7.27 -0.72 -0.20
C GLU A 75 -7.45 -2.14 0.32
N LEU A 76 -8.50 -2.40 1.12
CA LEU A 76 -8.79 -3.74 1.62
C LEU A 76 -9.13 -4.73 0.49
N LYS A 77 -9.91 -4.32 -0.50
CA LYS A 77 -10.25 -5.16 -1.67
C LYS A 77 -9.00 -5.47 -2.50
N ALA A 78 -8.16 -4.46 -2.75
CA ALA A 78 -6.90 -4.61 -3.47
C ALA A 78 -6.00 -5.63 -2.77
N TYR A 79 -5.67 -5.42 -1.49
CA TYR A 79 -4.80 -6.34 -0.73
C TYR A 79 -5.37 -7.76 -0.60
N LYS A 80 -6.70 -7.92 -0.53
CA LYS A 80 -7.33 -9.24 -0.56
C LYS A 80 -7.04 -9.96 -1.88
N ASN A 81 -7.18 -9.29 -3.02
CA ASN A 81 -6.91 -9.89 -4.33
C ASN A 81 -5.41 -10.09 -4.60
N LEU A 82 -4.57 -9.13 -4.22
CA LEU A 82 -3.10 -9.25 -4.31
C LEU A 82 -2.61 -10.46 -3.52
N ARG A 83 -3.17 -10.68 -2.33
CA ARG A 83 -2.84 -11.85 -1.51
C ARG A 83 -3.35 -13.15 -2.13
N LEU A 84 -4.57 -13.17 -2.67
CA LEU A 84 -5.17 -14.34 -3.30
C LEU A 84 -4.33 -14.82 -4.49
N HIS A 85 -3.75 -13.89 -5.25
CA HIS A 85 -2.93 -14.17 -6.43
C HIS A 85 -1.42 -14.25 -6.15
N GLY A 86 -1.00 -14.33 -4.88
CA GLY A 86 0.40 -14.54 -4.51
C GLY A 86 1.32 -13.30 -4.57
N VAL A 87 0.80 -12.12 -4.91
CA VAL A 87 1.58 -10.90 -5.09
C VAL A 87 2.24 -10.44 -3.78
N CYS A 88 1.54 -10.61 -2.66
CA CYS A 88 2.09 -10.34 -1.32
C CYS A 88 3.29 -11.25 -1.00
N GLN A 89 3.18 -12.56 -1.29
CA GLN A 89 4.18 -13.58 -0.99
C GLN A 89 5.44 -13.40 -1.84
N ASN A 90 5.28 -12.86 -3.05
CA ASN A 90 6.38 -12.53 -3.95
C ASN A 90 7.10 -11.22 -3.56
N GLY A 91 6.67 -10.54 -2.49
CA GLY A 91 7.33 -9.33 -1.96
C GLY A 91 7.08 -8.05 -2.77
N VAL A 92 6.19 -8.10 -3.78
CA VAL A 92 5.84 -6.98 -4.66
C VAL A 92 5.04 -5.90 -3.92
N VAL A 93 4.23 -6.30 -2.94
CA VAL A 93 3.43 -5.41 -2.08
C VAL A 93 3.60 -5.85 -0.62
N PRO A 94 3.29 -4.99 0.37
CA PRO A 94 3.30 -5.39 1.77
C PRO A 94 2.37 -6.58 2.02
N THR A 95 2.77 -7.50 2.90
CA THR A 95 1.88 -8.60 3.28
C THR A 95 0.69 -8.08 4.08
N LEU A 96 -0.54 -8.41 3.66
CA LEU A 96 -1.76 -8.21 4.45
C LEU A 96 -1.79 -9.19 5.64
N SER A 97 -1.62 -8.65 6.85
CA SER A 97 -1.68 -9.43 8.08
C SER A 97 -3.13 -9.70 8.50
N HIS A 98 -3.36 -10.89 9.04
CA HIS A 98 -4.66 -11.24 9.59
C HIS A 98 -4.89 -10.52 10.92
N LEU A 99 -5.76 -9.52 10.91
CA LEU A 99 -6.61 -9.26 12.07
C LEU A 99 -7.96 -9.89 11.76
N ASN A 100 -8.38 -10.84 12.60
CA ASN A 100 -9.76 -11.30 12.63
C ASN A 100 -10.62 -10.09 13.02
N HIS A 101 -11.11 -9.37 12.02
CA HIS A 101 -12.17 -8.41 12.23
C HIS A 101 -13.43 -9.25 12.44
N SER A 102 -13.95 -9.30 13.67
CA SER A 102 -15.25 -9.90 13.89
C SER A 102 -16.25 -9.11 13.05
N GLU A 103 -16.91 -9.77 12.10
CA GLU A 103 -17.77 -9.13 11.11
C GLU A 103 -18.97 -8.36 11.75
N ASN A 104 -19.25 -8.64 13.02
CA ASN A 104 -20.38 -8.15 13.83
C ASN A 104 -20.11 -6.89 14.67
N ASP A 105 -18.92 -6.28 14.59
CA ASP A 105 -18.67 -5.04 15.33
C ASP A 105 -19.37 -3.85 14.66
N VAL A 106 -20.24 -3.16 15.40
CA VAL A 106 -21.05 -2.02 14.94
C VAL A 106 -20.22 -0.74 14.79
N TYR A 107 -19.07 -0.64 15.47
CA TYR A 107 -18.23 0.56 15.51
C TYR A 107 -16.90 0.43 14.74
N LYS A 108 -16.86 -0.47 13.75
CA LYS A 108 -15.65 -0.93 13.03
C LYS A 108 -14.62 0.20 12.83
N PRO A 109 -13.43 0.09 13.42
CA PRO A 109 -12.36 0.95 12.98
C PRO A 109 -11.99 0.57 11.54
N LYS A 110 -12.10 1.54 10.64
CA LYS A 110 -11.64 1.42 9.25
C LYS A 110 -10.10 1.40 9.29
N ALA A 111 -9.48 0.23 9.34
CA ALA A 111 -8.02 0.13 9.21
C ALA A 111 -7.57 -1.18 8.56
N VAL A 112 -6.41 -1.12 7.91
CA VAL A 112 -5.70 -2.29 7.37
C VAL A 112 -4.41 -2.50 8.16
N LEU A 113 -4.08 -3.77 8.45
CA LEU A 113 -2.81 -4.17 9.06
C LEU A 113 -1.91 -4.76 7.99
N LEU A 114 -0.78 -4.10 7.75
CA LEU A 114 0.18 -4.45 6.72
C LEU A 114 1.54 -4.74 7.33
N GLU A 115 2.37 -5.47 6.60
CA GLU A 115 3.80 -5.60 6.88
C GLU A 115 4.44 -4.22 7.09
N TYR A 116 5.17 -4.06 8.19
CA TYR A 116 6.02 -2.90 8.39
C TYR A 116 7.30 -3.02 7.57
N LEU A 117 7.59 -2.00 6.77
CA LEU A 117 8.80 -1.93 5.93
C LEU A 117 9.83 -1.01 6.62
N PRO A 118 10.87 -1.58 7.27
CA PRO A 118 11.87 -0.78 7.98
C PRO A 118 12.72 0.01 6.99
N ASP A 119 13.01 1.27 7.34
CA ASP A 119 13.92 2.16 6.60
C ASP A 119 13.59 2.30 5.11
N ALA A 120 12.32 2.08 4.77
CA ALA A 120 11.84 2.18 3.40
C ALA A 120 11.78 3.64 2.93
N GLU A 121 12.27 3.89 1.72
CA GLU A 121 12.28 5.20 1.10
C GLU A 121 11.48 5.18 -0.21
N GLY A 122 10.73 6.25 -0.48
CA GLY A 122 10.07 6.42 -1.77
C GLY A 122 11.09 6.51 -2.91
N LEU A 123 10.77 5.89 -4.04
CA LEU A 123 11.60 5.97 -5.25
C LEU A 123 11.71 7.43 -5.68
N ASN A 124 12.94 7.86 -5.95
CA ASN A 124 13.29 9.20 -6.39
C ASN A 124 14.59 9.17 -7.19
N CYS A 125 15.01 10.31 -7.76
CA CYS A 125 16.19 10.36 -8.62
C CYS A 125 17.50 9.98 -7.91
N LEU A 126 17.62 10.14 -6.59
CA LEU A 126 18.84 9.78 -5.86
C LEU A 126 18.98 8.27 -5.65
N ASN A 127 17.86 7.56 -5.43
CA ASN A 127 17.85 6.11 -5.23
C ASN A 127 17.37 5.34 -6.47
N TYR A 128 17.21 6.00 -7.61
CA TYR A 128 16.91 5.35 -8.89
C TYR A 128 18.06 4.43 -9.33
N SER A 129 17.71 3.28 -9.92
CA SER A 129 18.60 2.49 -10.78
C SER A 129 17.74 1.76 -11.81
N ASP A 130 18.32 1.37 -12.95
CA ASP A 130 17.57 0.65 -13.98
C ASP A 130 17.07 -0.72 -13.46
N GLU A 131 17.83 -1.39 -12.60
CA GLU A 131 17.45 -2.66 -11.98
C GLU A 131 16.25 -2.50 -11.02
N ARG A 132 16.28 -1.47 -10.16
CA ARG A 132 15.17 -1.17 -9.24
C ARG A 132 13.90 -0.86 -10.02
N PHE A 133 14.05 -0.08 -11.10
CA PHE A 133 12.92 0.33 -11.91
C PHE A 133 12.34 -0.83 -12.73
N GLU A 134 13.17 -1.73 -13.26
CA GLU A 134 12.70 -2.97 -13.89
C GLU A 134 11.90 -3.84 -12.92
N ILE A 135 12.34 -3.95 -11.65
CA ILE A 135 11.57 -4.63 -10.61
C ILE A 135 10.23 -3.93 -10.36
N ALA A 136 10.20 -2.60 -10.33
CA ALA A 136 8.95 -1.83 -10.16
C ALA A 136 7.96 -2.11 -11.30
N ILE A 137 8.41 -2.09 -12.57
CA ILE A 137 7.56 -2.37 -13.74
C ILE A 137 7.01 -3.80 -13.70
N ARG A 138 7.85 -4.80 -13.42
CA ARG A 138 7.38 -6.19 -13.23
C ARG A 138 6.41 -6.31 -12.05
N GLY A 139 6.61 -5.52 -11.01
CA GLY A 139 5.71 -5.43 -9.87
C GLY A 139 4.32 -4.90 -10.25
N LEU A 140 4.27 -3.85 -11.07
CA LEU A 140 3.01 -3.29 -11.58
C LEU A 140 2.25 -4.28 -12.46
N ASP A 141 2.97 -4.97 -13.34
CA ASP A 141 2.43 -6.04 -14.18
C ASP A 141 1.89 -7.23 -13.34
N ASN A 142 2.55 -7.58 -12.23
CA ASN A 142 2.01 -8.55 -11.26
C ASN A 142 0.72 -8.06 -10.57
N ILE A 143 0.61 -6.76 -10.29
CA ILE A 143 -0.59 -6.14 -9.71
C ILE A 143 -1.75 -6.20 -10.71
N HIS A 144 -1.49 -5.89 -11.98
CA HIS A 144 -2.48 -6.01 -13.06
C HIS A 144 -2.95 -7.46 -13.23
N ARG A 145 -2.03 -8.43 -13.27
CA ARG A 145 -2.40 -9.86 -13.32
C ARG A 145 -3.19 -10.35 -12.12
N ALA A 146 -3.14 -9.65 -10.99
CA ALA A 146 -3.96 -9.93 -9.80
C ALA A 146 -5.32 -9.21 -9.82
N HIS A 147 -5.73 -8.67 -10.97
CA HIS A 147 -7.00 -8.00 -11.20
C HIS A 147 -7.14 -6.67 -10.43
N VAL A 148 -6.02 -5.96 -10.24
CA VAL A 148 -5.98 -4.67 -9.54
C VAL A 148 -5.39 -3.61 -10.47
N LEU A 149 -6.07 -2.48 -10.60
CA LEU A 149 -5.52 -1.22 -11.12
C LEU A 149 -5.16 -0.32 -9.94
N HIS A 150 -3.97 0.27 -9.95
CA HIS A 150 -3.48 1.05 -8.83
C HIS A 150 -4.13 2.44 -8.72
N HIS A 151 -4.39 3.10 -9.84
CA HIS A 151 -4.92 4.45 -10.01
C HIS A 151 -4.13 5.61 -9.37
N ASP A 152 -2.98 5.35 -8.77
CA ASP A 152 -2.06 6.37 -8.21
C ASP A 152 -0.61 5.99 -8.49
N VAL A 153 -0.33 5.68 -9.76
CA VAL A 153 0.99 5.27 -10.24
C VAL A 153 1.93 6.48 -10.22
N CYS A 154 2.80 6.53 -9.22
CA CYS A 154 3.79 7.59 -9.05
C CYS A 154 4.99 7.10 -8.24
N PRO A 155 6.17 7.75 -8.35
CA PRO A 155 7.40 7.28 -7.68
C PRO A 155 7.29 7.13 -6.16
N LYS A 156 6.58 8.04 -5.48
CA LYS A 156 6.40 8.00 -4.01
C LYS A 156 5.68 6.73 -3.52
N ASN A 157 4.89 6.09 -4.38
CA ASN A 157 4.15 4.87 -4.07
C ASN A 157 4.93 3.59 -4.42
N ILE A 158 6.17 3.74 -4.88
CA ILE A 158 7.16 2.67 -4.99
C ILE A 158 8.17 2.88 -3.86
N LEU A 159 8.31 1.92 -2.98
CA LEU A 159 9.26 1.97 -1.87
C LEU A 159 10.46 1.06 -2.13
N VAL A 160 11.67 1.58 -1.92
CA VAL A 160 12.92 0.82 -1.85
C VAL A 160 13.16 0.49 -0.38
N VAL A 161 13.17 -0.81 -0.07
CA VAL A 161 13.37 -1.32 1.29
C VAL A 161 14.77 -1.92 1.37
N PRO A 162 15.70 -1.31 2.14
CA PRO A 162 17.06 -1.81 2.25
C PRO A 162 17.08 -3.20 2.91
N GLY A 163 18.01 -4.05 2.47
CA GLY A 163 18.12 -5.42 2.97
C GLY A 163 19.05 -6.27 2.11
N ASN A 164 19.15 -7.56 2.45
CA ASN A 164 19.83 -8.55 1.62
C ASN A 164 18.91 -9.79 1.46
N PRO A 165 18.16 -9.90 0.36
CA PRO A 165 18.12 -8.96 -0.78
C PRO A 165 17.34 -7.66 -0.46
N GLU A 166 17.66 -6.59 -1.18
CA GLU A 166 16.85 -5.37 -1.24
C GLU A 166 15.49 -5.68 -1.89
N ARG A 167 14.44 -4.94 -1.49
CA ARG A 167 13.10 -5.07 -2.10
C ARG A 167 12.60 -3.76 -2.68
N VAL A 168 11.91 -3.85 -3.81
CA VAL A 168 11.11 -2.76 -4.39
C VAL A 168 9.64 -3.13 -4.25
N VAL A 169 8.86 -2.27 -3.60
CA VAL A 169 7.51 -2.59 -3.12
C VAL A 169 6.51 -1.51 -3.52
N TRP A 170 5.38 -1.89 -4.12
CA TRP A 170 4.26 -0.98 -4.38
C TRP A 170 3.35 -0.83 -3.16
N VAL A 171 2.92 0.40 -2.88
CA VAL A 171 2.07 0.75 -1.73
C VAL A 171 0.97 1.74 -2.10
N ASP A 172 0.04 1.98 -1.18
CA ASP A 172 -1.04 2.97 -1.28
C ASP A 172 -2.12 2.66 -2.34
N PHE A 173 -2.83 1.55 -2.11
CA PHE A 173 -3.96 1.12 -2.94
C PHE A 173 -5.30 1.76 -2.53
N ASP A 174 -5.27 2.92 -1.87
CA ASP A 174 -6.46 3.54 -1.29
C ASP A 174 -7.42 4.13 -2.32
N VAL A 175 -6.98 4.22 -3.57
CA VAL A 175 -7.77 4.63 -4.72
C VAL A 175 -7.86 3.53 -5.80
N ALA A 176 -7.32 2.35 -5.51
CA ALA A 176 -7.27 1.24 -6.46
C ALA A 176 -8.66 0.77 -6.89
N MET A 177 -8.72 0.21 -8.10
CA MET A 177 -9.87 -0.52 -8.60
C MET A 177 -9.53 -2.00 -8.66
N THR A 178 -10.51 -2.82 -8.30
CA THR A 178 -10.32 -4.26 -8.20
C THR A 178 -11.43 -4.96 -8.95
N TYR A 179 -11.06 -5.86 -9.85
CA TYR A 179 -11.95 -6.59 -10.73
C TYR A 179 -12.16 -8.01 -10.21
N LEU A 180 -13.31 -8.60 -10.54
CA LEU A 180 -13.66 -9.94 -10.07
C LEU A 180 -12.78 -11.02 -10.70
N ASP A 181 -12.50 -10.87 -11.99
CA ASP A 181 -11.77 -11.83 -12.81
C ASP A 181 -11.05 -11.14 -13.98
N ALA A 182 -10.18 -11.90 -14.64
CA ALA A 182 -9.39 -11.46 -15.78
C ALA A 182 -10.27 -10.99 -16.95
N GLN A 183 -11.45 -11.61 -17.15
CA GLN A 183 -12.34 -11.26 -18.26
C GLN A 183 -12.94 -9.87 -18.08
N THR A 184 -13.41 -9.58 -16.86
CA THR A 184 -13.95 -8.27 -16.49
C THR A 184 -12.86 -7.20 -16.60
N MET A 185 -11.65 -7.52 -16.15
CA MET A 185 -10.51 -6.61 -16.26
C MET A 185 -10.14 -6.36 -17.74
N ALA A 186 -10.02 -7.39 -18.57
CA ALA A 186 -9.69 -7.20 -19.98
C ALA A 186 -10.73 -6.32 -20.70
N THR A 187 -12.02 -6.49 -20.38
CA THR A 187 -13.11 -5.73 -21.01
C THR A 187 -13.21 -4.29 -20.52
N GLN A 188 -12.86 -4.01 -19.26
CA GLN A 188 -13.12 -2.71 -18.62
C GLN A 188 -11.85 -1.90 -18.29
N ALA A 189 -10.69 -2.55 -18.31
CA ALA A 189 -9.43 -2.04 -17.75
C ALA A 189 -8.19 -2.30 -18.62
N GLY A 190 -8.27 -3.02 -19.74
CA GLY A 190 -7.11 -3.32 -20.59
C GLY A 190 -6.31 -2.06 -20.96
N GLU A 191 -6.97 -1.07 -21.57
CA GLU A 191 -6.36 0.23 -21.92
C GLU A 191 -5.82 0.99 -20.69
N TYR A 192 -6.44 0.81 -19.51
CA TYR A 192 -5.97 1.45 -18.28
C TYR A 192 -4.72 0.76 -17.70
N CYS A 193 -4.53 -0.54 -17.93
CA CYS A 193 -3.30 -1.24 -17.54
C CYS A 193 -2.10 -0.76 -18.38
N GLU A 194 -2.32 -0.62 -19.69
CA GLU A 194 -1.35 -0.04 -20.62
C GLU A 194 -1.03 1.40 -20.20
N PHE A 195 -2.06 2.21 -19.94
CA PHE A 195 -1.88 3.58 -19.46
C PHE A 195 -1.08 3.68 -18.15
N GLU A 196 -1.36 2.83 -17.15
CA GLU A 196 -0.56 2.79 -15.91
C GLU A 196 0.90 2.40 -16.17
N THR A 197 1.13 1.49 -17.11
CA THR A 197 2.48 1.06 -17.49
C THR A 197 3.23 2.19 -18.20
N ASP A 198 2.59 2.87 -19.15
CA ASP A 198 3.16 4.01 -19.86
C ASP A 198 3.45 5.17 -18.92
N LEU A 199 2.55 5.45 -17.98
CA LEU A 199 2.76 6.45 -16.93
C LEU A 199 3.96 6.10 -16.06
N ALA A 200 4.10 4.82 -15.67
CA ALA A 200 5.25 4.36 -14.92
C ALA A 200 6.55 4.57 -15.69
N GLN A 201 6.61 4.12 -16.94
CA GLN A 201 7.77 4.29 -17.82
C GLN A 201 8.14 5.76 -17.99
N SER A 202 7.14 6.64 -18.17
CA SER A 202 7.35 8.07 -18.34
C SER A 202 8.05 8.69 -17.13
N PHE A 203 7.62 8.40 -15.89
CA PHE A 203 8.36 8.91 -14.75
C PHE A 203 9.71 8.23 -14.54
N GLY A 204 9.87 6.97 -14.96
CA GLY A 204 11.17 6.28 -14.93
C GLY A 204 12.24 6.99 -15.74
N ASP A 205 11.88 7.42 -16.96
CA ASP A 205 12.77 8.19 -17.83
C ASP A 205 13.11 9.56 -17.22
N LEU A 206 12.13 10.23 -16.61
CA LEU A 206 12.35 11.49 -15.89
C LEU A 206 13.29 11.33 -14.69
N LEU A 207 13.10 10.28 -13.87
CA LEU A 207 13.97 9.98 -12.74
C LEU A 207 15.40 9.68 -13.18
N ARG A 208 15.56 8.90 -14.26
CA ARG A 208 16.87 8.59 -14.86
C ARG A 208 17.58 9.86 -15.32
N GLU A 209 16.86 10.77 -15.97
CA GLU A 209 17.42 12.03 -16.46
C GLU A 209 17.78 12.99 -15.32
N ASP A 210 16.90 13.13 -14.33
CA ASP A 210 17.18 13.97 -13.15
C ASP A 210 18.39 13.45 -12.36
N GLN A 211 18.56 12.12 -12.28
CA GLN A 211 19.74 11.50 -11.68
C GLN A 211 21.03 11.85 -12.45
N LYS A 212 21.00 11.77 -13.79
CA LYS A 212 22.16 12.15 -14.64
C LYS A 212 22.55 13.61 -14.48
N GLN A 213 21.57 14.49 -14.28
CA GLN A 213 21.78 15.91 -14.04
C GLN A 213 22.21 16.24 -12.60
N GLY A 214 22.16 15.27 -11.68
CA GLY A 214 22.46 15.48 -10.26
C GLY A 214 21.44 16.36 -9.54
N LEU A 215 20.18 16.36 -10.00
CA LEU A 215 19.11 17.15 -9.40
C LEU A 215 18.68 16.56 -8.04
N PRO A 216 18.21 17.39 -7.10
CA PRO A 216 17.61 16.89 -5.87
C PRO A 216 16.28 16.17 -6.14
N PRO A 217 15.79 15.33 -5.19
CA PRO A 217 14.50 14.67 -5.29
C PRO A 217 13.34 15.64 -5.47
N ASN A 218 12.30 15.22 -6.20
CA ASN A 218 11.02 15.92 -6.33
C ASN A 218 11.14 17.34 -6.93
N THR A 219 12.10 17.55 -7.83
CA THR A 219 12.23 18.84 -8.56
C THR A 219 11.12 19.07 -9.56
N LYS A 220 10.40 18.01 -9.96
CA LYS A 220 9.29 18.04 -10.91
C LYS A 220 8.16 17.18 -10.37
N PHE A 221 6.95 17.45 -10.86
CA PHE A 221 5.89 16.45 -10.79
C PHE A 221 6.21 15.38 -11.82
N TYR A 222 6.46 14.17 -11.31
CA TYR A 222 6.65 12.96 -12.09
C TYR A 222 5.30 12.37 -12.48
#